data_AF-A0A7C2T8X5-F1
#
_entry.id   AF-A0A7C2T8X5-F1
#
_cell.length_a   1.000
_cell.length_b   1.000
_cell.length_c   1.000
_cell.angle_alpha   90.00
_cell.angle_beta   90.00
_cell.angle_gamma   90.00
#
_symmetry.space_group_name_H-M   'P 1'
#
loop_
_entity.id
_entity.type
_entity.pdbx_description
1 polymer ?
#
loop_
_entity_poly.entity_id
_entity_poly.type
_entity_poly.pdbx_seq_one_letter_code
_entity_poly.pdbx_strand_id
1 'polypeptide(L)'
;MAKTYALVVGVVLLLVGIVGFFVGDSTLFGLGFTMHHNVIHVLSGAIGLWAGSSKNVGAARMYALIFGAIYTLVAIAGFATGSEDLFGIPLKLNTTYNVIHLLIGVLGLAAGFTGAKATATAQ
;
A
#
# COMPACT_ATOMS: atom_id res chain seq x y z
N MET A 1 -0.80 -9.20 13.70
CA MET A 1 -1.13 -7.95 13.00
C MET A 1 -0.37 -7.83 11.68
N ALA A 2 0.96 -7.70 11.66
CA ALA A 2 1.73 -7.52 10.42
C ALA A 2 1.48 -8.58 9.33
N LYS A 3 1.46 -9.88 9.66
CA LYS A 3 1.13 -10.94 8.68
C LYS A 3 -0.27 -10.80 8.09
N THR A 4 -1.27 -10.58 8.94
CA THR A 4 -2.66 -10.38 8.52
C THR A 4 -2.78 -9.18 7.60
N TYR A 5 -2.16 -8.05 7.96
CA TYR A 5 -2.10 -6.86 7.12
C TYR A 5 -1.45 -7.18 5.77
N ALA A 6 -0.27 -7.79 5.75
CA ALA A 6 0.47 -8.11 4.53
C ALA A 6 -0.32 -9.03 3.59
N LEU A 7 -1.01 -10.03 4.14
CA LEU A 7 -1.87 -10.93 3.36
C LEU A 7 -3.10 -10.22 2.80
N VAL A 8 -3.86 -9.53 3.66
CA VAL A 8 -5.11 -8.86 3.24
C VAL A 8 -4.82 -7.78 2.21
N VAL A 9 -3.89 -6.88 2.52
CA VAL A 9 -3.51 -5.80 1.59
C VAL A 9 -2.83 -6.38 0.35
N GLY A 10 -2.01 -7.42 0.50
CA GLY A 10 -1.38 -8.13 -0.62
C GLY A 10 -2.40 -8.69 -1.61
N VAL A 11 -3.42 -9.39 -1.12
CA VAL A 11 -4.53 -9.90 -1.95
C VAL A 11 -5.27 -8.74 -2.63
N VAL A 12 -5.66 -7.72 -1.87
CA VAL A 12 -6.44 -6.59 -2.40
C VAL A 12 -5.68 -5.87 -3.51
N LEU A 13 -4.41 -5.53 -3.28
CA LEU A 13 -3.58 -4.85 -4.28
C LEU A 13 -3.37 -5.71 -5.53
N LEU A 14 -3.11 -7.00 -5.36
CA LEU A 14 -2.92 -7.90 -6.48
C LEU A 14 -4.19 -7.99 -7.34
N LEU A 15 -5.35 -8.18 -6.71
CA LEU A 15 -6.63 -8.26 -7.42
C LEU A 15 -6.99 -6.94 -8.10
N VAL A 16 -6.87 -5.80 -7.40
CA VAL A 16 -7.16 -4.47 -7.95
C VAL A 16 -6.23 -4.15 -9.12
N GLY A 17 -4.94 -4.45 -8.99
CA GLY A 17 -3.96 -4.24 -10.06
C GLY A 17 -4.25 -5.09 -11.30
N ILE A 18 -4.57 -6.38 -11.11
CA ILE A 18 -4.95 -7.28 -12.20
C ILE A 18 -6.24 -6.80 -12.89
N VAL A 19 -7.29 -6.51 -12.12
CA VAL A 19 -8.57 -6.01 -12.66
C VAL A 19 -8.35 -4.71 -13.43
N GLY A 20 -7.50 -3.82 -12.93
CA GLY A 20 -7.16 -2.56 -13.60
C GLY A 20 -6.65 -2.74 -15.03
N PHE A 21 -5.87 -3.77 -15.31
CA PHE A 21 -5.41 -4.06 -16.67
C PHE A 21 -6.54 -4.45 -17.63
N PHE A 22 -7.62 -5.07 -17.13
CA PHE A 22 -8.80 -5.42 -17.93
C PHE A 22 -9.79 -4.26 -18.09
N VAL A 23 -9.81 -3.34 -17.12
CA VAL A 23 -10.62 -2.11 -17.16
C VAL A 23 -9.99 -1.05 -18.09
N GLY A 24 -8.66 -1.09 -18.25
CA GLY A 24 -7.91 -0.15 -19.07
C GLY A 24 -7.88 1.26 -18.46
N ASP A 25 -7.58 2.28 -19.26
CA ASP A 25 -7.36 3.65 -18.79
C ASP A 25 -8.66 4.42 -18.45
N SER A 26 -9.69 3.67 -18.06
CA SER A 26 -10.99 4.18 -17.64
C SER A 26 -11.07 4.36 -16.12
N THR A 27 -12.13 5.04 -15.67
CA THR A 27 -12.44 5.20 -14.26
C THR A 27 -13.56 4.27 -13.84
N LEU A 28 -13.38 3.56 -12.73
CA LEU A 28 -14.37 2.65 -12.16
C LEU A 28 -14.56 3.02 -10.68
N PHE A 29 -15.78 3.34 -10.26
CA PHE A 29 -16.08 3.91 -8.92
C PHE A 29 -15.27 5.17 -8.58
N GLY A 30 -14.91 5.98 -9.57
CA GLY A 30 -14.07 7.17 -9.38
C GLY A 30 -12.59 6.84 -9.14
N LEU A 31 -12.15 5.61 -9.41
CA LEU A 31 -10.76 5.17 -9.34
C LEU A 31 -10.22 5.01 -10.77
N GLY A 32 -9.13 5.70 -11.11
CA GLY A 32 -8.46 5.65 -12.41
C GLY A 32 -7.36 4.58 -12.48
N PHE A 33 -7.50 3.63 -13.41
CA PHE A 33 -6.62 2.45 -13.50
C PHE A 33 -5.51 2.62 -14.54
N THR A 34 -4.57 3.54 -14.29
CA THR A 34 -3.45 3.73 -15.22
C THR A 34 -2.52 2.50 -15.23
N MET A 35 -1.83 2.30 -16.35
CA MET A 35 -0.83 1.23 -16.47
C MET A 35 0.18 1.25 -15.31
N HIS A 36 0.70 2.43 -14.95
CA HIS A 36 1.68 2.60 -13.88
C HIS A 36 1.11 2.20 -12.52
N HIS A 37 -0.11 2.66 -12.19
CA HIS A 37 -0.77 2.34 -10.93
C HIS A 37 -1.04 0.82 -10.81
N ASN A 38 -1.48 0.20 -11.90
CA ASN A 38 -1.76 -1.24 -11.96
C ASN A 38 -0.48 -2.08 -11.76
N VAL A 39 0.63 -1.72 -12.44
CA VAL A 39 1.92 -2.40 -12.25
C VAL A 39 2.38 -2.29 -10.80
N ILE A 40 2.33 -1.09 -10.22
CA ILE A 40 2.72 -0.86 -8.82
C ILE A 40 1.88 -1.73 -7.89
N HIS A 41 0.56 -1.79 -8.09
CA HIS A 41 -0.34 -2.62 -7.29
C HIS A 41 -0.08 -4.13 -7.42
N VAL A 42 0.14 -4.63 -8.64
CA VAL A 42 0.46 -6.06 -8.84
C VAL A 42 1.76 -6.43 -8.14
N LEU A 43 2.82 -5.65 -8.33
CA LEU A 43 4.13 -5.93 -7.71
C LEU A 43 4.05 -5.84 -6.17
N SER A 44 3.42 -4.78 -5.66
CA SER A 44 3.25 -4.58 -4.21
C SER A 44 2.37 -5.67 -3.59
N GLY A 45 1.34 -6.12 -4.31
CA GLY A 45 0.46 -7.21 -3.92
C GLY A 45 1.18 -8.54 -3.84
N ALA A 46 1.96 -8.88 -4.87
CA ALA A 46 2.77 -10.10 -4.90
C ALA A 46 3.80 -10.13 -3.76
N ILE A 47 4.49 -9.02 -3.52
CA ILE A 47 5.43 -8.89 -2.39
C ILE A 47 4.71 -9.05 -1.06
N GLY A 48 3.52 -8.47 -0.91
CA GLY A 48 2.70 -8.58 0.31
C GLY A 48 2.26 -10.00 0.61
N LEU A 49 1.78 -10.72 -0.42
CA LEU A 49 1.40 -12.12 -0.31
C LEU A 49 2.57 -13.02 0.07
N TRP A 50 3.73 -12.82 -0.57
CA TRP A 50 4.95 -13.53 -0.23
C TRP A 50 5.38 -13.25 1.21
N ALA A 51 5.44 -11.97 1.60
CA ALA A 51 5.87 -11.55 2.94
C ALA A 51 4.93 -12.07 4.03
N GLY A 52 3.61 -11.99 3.79
CA GLY A 52 2.57 -12.45 4.71
C GLY A 52 2.53 -13.98 4.87
N SER A 53 2.80 -14.72 3.80
CA SER A 53 2.82 -16.19 3.80
C SER A 53 4.15 -16.80 4.29
N SER A 54 5.21 -15.99 4.31
CA SER A 54 6.53 -16.42 4.78
C SER A 54 6.52 -16.87 6.25
N LYS A 55 7.36 -17.85 6.60
CA LYS A 55 7.61 -18.22 8.00
C LYS A 55 8.27 -17.07 8.77
N ASN A 56 9.00 -16.20 8.09
CA ASN A 56 9.67 -15.05 8.68
C ASN A 56 8.68 -13.90 8.98
N VAL A 57 8.33 -13.72 10.26
CA VAL A 57 7.46 -12.60 10.72
C VAL A 57 8.09 -11.23 10.42
N GLY A 58 9.42 -11.15 10.39
CA GLY A 58 10.15 -9.93 10.06
C GLY A 58 9.86 -9.43 8.64
N ALA A 59 9.68 -10.32 7.67
CA ALA A 59 9.33 -9.94 6.30
C ALA A 59 7.97 -9.24 6.23
N ALA A 60 6.94 -9.80 6.88
CA ALA A 60 5.61 -9.18 6.95
C ALA A 60 5.65 -7.84 7.70
N ARG A 61 6.47 -7.74 8.75
CA ARG A 61 6.66 -6.49 9.50
C ARG A 61 7.33 -5.41 8.64
N MET A 62 8.41 -5.75 7.93
CA MET A 62 9.07 -4.84 7.02
C MET A 62 8.12 -4.38 5.90
N TYR A 63 7.36 -5.30 5.30
CA TYR A 63 6.33 -4.97 4.33
C TYR A 63 5.32 -3.96 4.89
N ALA A 64 4.77 -4.25 6.08
CA ALA A 64 3.79 -3.38 6.74
C ALA A 64 4.34 -1.97 7.00
N LEU A 65 5.60 -1.85 7.47
CA LEU A 65 6.24 -0.57 7.72
C LEU A 65 6.55 0.20 6.43
N ILE A 66 7.15 -0.48 5.45
CA ILE A 66 7.58 0.15 4.19
C ILE A 66 6.34 0.62 3.40
N PHE A 67 5.39 -0.27 3.13
CA PHE A 67 4.19 0.10 2.38
C PHE A 67 3.24 0.97 3.19
N GLY A 68 3.21 0.80 4.52
CA GLY A 68 2.51 1.71 5.41
C GLY A 68 3.02 3.15 5.27
N ALA A 69 4.35 3.34 5.29
CA ALA A 69 4.97 4.63 5.08
C ALA A 69 4.73 5.18 3.67
N ILE A 70 4.94 4.37 2.63
CA ILE A 70 4.72 4.78 1.23
C ILE A 70 3.30 5.28 1.05
N TYR A 71 2.27 4.51 1.41
CA TYR A 71 0.88 4.92 1.20
C TYR A 71 0.46 6.12 2.03
N THR A 72 0.97 6.24 3.26
CA THR A 72 0.74 7.44 4.08
C THR A 72 1.35 8.68 3.42
N LEU A 73 2.59 8.59 2.94
CA LEU A 73 3.28 9.71 2.29
C LEU A 73 2.65 10.08 0.94
N VAL A 74 2.26 9.10 0.13
CA VAL A 74 1.53 9.31 -1.13
C VAL A 74 0.22 10.05 -0.86
N ALA A 75 -0.55 9.63 0.15
CA ALA A 75 -1.80 10.29 0.51
C ALA A 75 -1.57 11.73 1.00
N ILE A 76 -0.58 11.96 1.86
CA ILE A 76 -0.23 13.30 2.34
C ILE A 76 0.17 14.20 1.17
N ALA A 77 1.02 13.71 0.26
CA ALA A 77 1.43 14.45 -0.92
C ALA A 77 0.25 14.76 -1.84
N GLY A 78 -0.63 13.79 -2.08
CA GLY A 78 -1.85 13.97 -2.88
C GLY A 78 -2.80 15.01 -2.30
N PHE A 79 -3.04 14.98 -0.99
CA PHE A 79 -3.85 16.00 -0.31
C PHE A 79 -3.19 17.39 -0.29
N ALA A 80 -1.87 17.46 -0.07
CA ALA A 80 -1.15 18.71 0.05
C ALA A 80 -0.97 19.44 -1.30
N THR A 81 -0.80 18.69 -2.38
CA THR A 81 -0.53 19.25 -3.71
C THR A 81 -1.79 19.36 -4.58
N GLY A 82 -2.82 18.56 -4.31
CA GLY A 82 -3.96 18.40 -5.21
C GLY A 82 -3.60 17.78 -6.56
N SER A 83 -2.38 17.25 -6.71
CA SER A 83 -1.89 16.65 -7.95
C SER A 83 -2.47 15.26 -8.15
N GLU A 84 -2.89 14.98 -9.38
CA GLU A 84 -3.28 13.62 -9.80
C GLU A 84 -2.06 12.73 -10.05
N ASP A 85 -0.89 13.35 -10.22
CA ASP A 85 0.37 12.67 -10.51
C ASP A 85 1.32 12.77 -9.32
N LEU A 86 2.20 11.78 -9.18
CA LEU A 86 3.24 11.81 -8.15
C LEU A 86 4.61 11.72 -8.80
N PHE A 87 5.44 12.76 -8.62
CA PHE A 87 6.77 12.89 -9.24
C PHE A 87 6.75 12.70 -10.77
N GLY A 88 5.70 13.15 -11.45
CA GLY A 88 5.53 12.99 -12.89
C GLY A 88 5.08 11.59 -13.34
N ILE A 89 4.74 10.70 -12.39
CA ILE A 89 4.14 9.40 -12.69
C ILE A 89 2.61 9.56 -12.68
N PRO A 90 1.92 9.21 -13.77
CA PRO A 90 0.47 9.39 -13.87
C PRO A 90 -0.26 8.33 -13.05
N LEU A 91 -0.61 8.68 -11.81
CA LEU A 91 -1.27 7.77 -10.86
C LEU A 91 -2.79 8.04 -10.75
N LYS A 92 -3.28 9.14 -11.33
CA LYS A 92 -4.69 9.60 -11.22
C LYS A 92 -5.16 9.69 -9.77
N LEU A 93 -4.28 10.16 -8.88
CA LEU A 93 -4.61 10.42 -7.48
C LEU A 93 -5.78 11.39 -7.40
N ASN A 94 -6.72 11.11 -6.50
CA ASN A 94 -7.84 11.97 -6.20
C ASN A 94 -8.20 11.81 -4.73
N THR A 95 -9.21 12.52 -4.25
CA THR A 95 -9.64 12.45 -2.85
C THR A 95 -9.92 11.01 -2.40
N THR A 96 -10.62 10.21 -3.21
CA THR A 96 -10.94 8.82 -2.90
C THR A 96 -9.68 7.98 -2.76
N TYR A 97 -8.74 8.08 -3.71
CA TYR A 97 -7.45 7.40 -3.61
C TYR A 97 -6.68 7.84 -2.36
N ASN A 98 -6.59 9.13 -2.10
CA ASN A 98 -5.80 9.64 -0.98
C ASN A 98 -6.37 9.16 0.36
N VAL A 99 -7.70 9.09 0.50
CA VAL A 99 -8.32 8.50 1.70
C VAL A 99 -8.00 7.02 1.84
N ILE A 100 -8.15 6.22 0.76
CA ILE A 100 -7.84 4.78 0.79
C ILE A 100 -6.37 4.56 1.15
N HIS A 101 -5.46 5.27 0.49
CA HIS A 101 -4.02 5.20 0.75
C HIS A 101 -3.67 5.61 2.18
N LEU A 102 -4.29 6.66 2.71
CA LEU A 102 -4.06 7.09 4.09
C LEU A 102 -4.51 6.02 5.09
N LEU A 103 -5.71 5.47 4.91
CA LEU A 103 -6.25 4.43 5.80
C LEU A 103 -5.38 3.18 5.78
N ILE A 104 -5.06 2.65 4.60
CA ILE A 104 -4.22 1.46 4.46
C ILE A 104 -2.80 1.74 4.98
N GLY A 105 -2.26 2.93 4.68
CA GLY A 105 -0.95 3.38 5.13
C GLY A 105 -0.81 3.40 6.65
N VAL A 106 -1.74 4.07 7.34
CA VAL A 106 -1.77 4.17 8.81
C VAL A 106 -1.97 2.79 9.44
N LEU A 107 -2.86 1.96 8.90
CA LEU A 107 -3.06 0.59 9.37
C LEU A 107 -1.79 -0.25 9.21
N GLY A 108 -1.04 -0.06 8.12
CA GLY A 108 0.24 -0.72 7.87
C GLY A 108 1.30 -0.32 8.89
N LEU A 109 1.46 0.98 9.14
CA LEU A 109 2.37 1.48 10.17
C LEU A 109 2.00 0.93 11.54
N ALA A 110 0.73 1.02 11.93
CA ALA A 110 0.25 0.46 13.20
C ALA A 110 0.56 -1.05 13.29
N ALA A 111 0.23 -1.83 12.26
CA ALA A 111 0.49 -3.27 12.22
C ALA A 111 2.00 -3.61 12.29
N GLY A 112 2.84 -2.79 11.68
CA GLY A 112 4.30 -2.95 11.67
C GLY A 112 4.99 -2.56 12.98
N PHE A 113 4.43 -1.60 13.73
CA PHE A 113 4.93 -1.21 15.05
C PHE A 113 4.38 -2.09 16.19
N THR A 114 3.19 -2.68 16.04
CA THR A 114 2.68 -3.65 17.03
C THR A 114 3.56 -4.91 17.07
N GLY A 115 4.20 -5.16 18.21
CA GLY A 115 5.19 -6.24 18.39
C GLY A 115 6.63 -5.76 18.51
N ALA A 116 6.90 -4.47 18.29
CA ALA A 116 8.14 -3.81 18.69
C ALA A 116 8.14 -3.55 20.21
N LYS A 117 7.96 -4.58 21.05
CA LYS A 117 8.27 -4.39 22.47
C LYS A 117 9.75 -4.08 22.55
N ALA A 118 10.05 -2.89 23.06
CA ALA A 118 11.40 -2.37 23.19
C ALA A 118 12.27 -3.38 23.92
N THR A 119 13.31 -3.88 23.25
CA THR A 119 14.54 -4.22 23.96
C THR A 119 15.16 -2.88 24.36
N ALA A 120 14.56 -2.22 25.35
CA ALA A 120 15.25 -1.20 26.10
C ALA A 120 16.30 -1.96 26.91
N THR A 121 17.51 -2.00 26.37
CA THR A 121 18.69 -2.53 27.02
C THR A 121 18.80 -1.87 28.40
N ALA A 122 18.52 -2.64 29.45
CA ALA A 122 19.09 -2.39 30.75
C ALA A 122 20.56 -2.82 30.65
N GLN A 123 21.47 -1.85 30.61
CA GLN A 123 22.86 -1.94 31.10
C GLN A 123 23.47 -0.55 31.12
#